data_AF-A0A7J6R4Y9-F1
#
_entry.id   AF-A0A7J6R4Y9-F1
#
_cell.length_a   1.000
_cell.length_b   1.000
_cell.length_c   1.000
_cell.angle_alpha   90.00
_cell.angle_beta   90.00
_cell.angle_gamma   90.00
#
_symmetry.space_group_name_H-M   'P 1'
#
loop_
_entity.id
_entity.type
_entity.pdbx_description
1 polymer ?
#
loop_
_entity_poly.entity_id
_entity_poly.type
_entity_poly.pdbx_seq_one_letter_code
_entity_poly.pdbx_strand_id
1 'polypeptide(L)'
;EGSGPLPILPVMMTPYPGANLNPLGNVLGFIFNTLKMTISSFSPWPSLPTESVLCAFLAALCAAKPLYSGALRSRSAVTKDTSSSSSSGSTGNEEFHRFQLVYLGVYLLAVLADWLQGPFVYALYRSYGYSIEDIGSLFIVGFLTSGVFGMFVGGLADSFGRKKACLMYCILYALACVLYHSRHFYVLLLGRFLGGVSTSLLFSVFEAWMLEEHAARGFDAKSLNDTFAKATLGNGTAAIVAGVLSHFAAVKYGPIGPFQLSAFTLGVCGVMIILFWNENYGGSPSSTASSSPLSGMLRAMAEAFKVALAQPSVLLCGLVQ
;
A
#
# COMPACT_ATOMS: atom_id res chain seq x y z
N GLU A 1 -28.47 52.13 -22.96
CA GLU A 1 -29.33 51.41 -22.01
C GLU A 1 -28.93 49.94 -22.05
N GLY A 2 -28.55 49.23 -21.00
CA GLY A 2 -28.24 49.56 -19.62
C GLY A 2 -27.24 48.50 -19.13
N SER A 3 -26.20 48.97 -18.44
CA SER A 3 -25.26 48.19 -17.65
C SER A 3 -25.87 47.88 -16.28
N GLY A 4 -25.86 46.63 -15.84
CA GLY A 4 -26.25 46.22 -14.49
C GLY A 4 -25.66 44.85 -14.13
N PRO A 5 -24.99 44.70 -12.96
CA PRO A 5 -24.14 43.55 -12.64
C PRO A 5 -24.91 42.38 -12.03
N LEU A 6 -24.38 41.16 -12.24
CA LEU A 6 -24.83 39.93 -11.58
C LEU A 6 -24.53 40.00 -10.07
N PRO A 7 -25.46 39.57 -9.19
CA PRO A 7 -25.29 39.68 -7.75
C PRO A 7 -24.36 38.60 -7.17
N ILE A 8 -23.41 39.06 -6.35
CA ILE A 8 -22.58 38.26 -5.45
C ILE A 8 -23.47 37.85 -4.26
N LEU A 9 -23.72 36.55 -4.08
CA LEU A 9 -24.40 36.02 -2.90
C LEU A 9 -23.37 35.77 -1.77
N PRO A 10 -23.62 36.24 -0.53
CA PRO A 10 -22.71 36.03 0.58
C PRO A 10 -22.89 34.63 1.18
N VAL A 11 -21.82 33.84 1.23
CA VAL A 11 -21.80 32.61 2.04
C VAL A 11 -21.59 33.01 3.50
N MET A 12 -22.69 33.30 4.17
CA MET A 12 -22.74 33.47 5.62
C MET A 12 -22.48 32.10 6.27
N MET A 13 -21.36 31.97 6.99
CA MET A 13 -21.14 30.87 7.93
C MET A 13 -22.13 31.01 9.09
N THR A 14 -23.09 30.09 9.18
CA THR A 14 -23.77 29.78 10.44
C THR A 14 -23.31 28.41 10.92
N PRO A 15 -22.78 28.27 12.15
CA PRO A 15 -22.33 27.00 12.68
C PRO A 15 -23.54 26.12 13.03
N TYR A 16 -23.61 24.92 12.44
CA TYR A 16 -24.48 23.86 12.92
C TYR A 16 -23.91 23.30 14.24
N PRO A 17 -24.65 23.36 15.37
CA PRO A 17 -24.20 22.75 16.61
C PRO A 17 -24.57 21.26 16.58
N GLY A 18 -23.60 20.38 16.83
CA GLY A 18 -23.86 18.97 17.13
C GLY A 18 -23.16 17.90 16.28
N ALA A 19 -22.01 18.18 15.65
CA ALA A 19 -21.25 17.13 14.99
C ALA A 19 -20.50 16.26 16.01
N ASN A 20 -21.11 15.13 16.36
CA ASN A 20 -20.42 13.98 16.93
C ASN A 20 -19.23 13.61 16.03
N LEU A 21 -18.01 13.75 16.57
CA LEU A 21 -16.75 13.40 15.92
C LEU A 21 -16.62 11.88 15.77
N ASN A 22 -17.15 11.34 14.68
CA ASN A 22 -16.78 10.02 14.17
C ASN A 22 -15.74 10.18 13.04
N PRO A 23 -14.43 10.23 13.34
CA PRO A 23 -13.38 10.40 12.32
C PRO A 23 -13.40 9.28 11.27
N LEU A 24 -13.84 8.09 11.66
CA LEU A 24 -14.04 6.92 10.78
C LEU A 24 -15.14 7.16 9.73
N GLY A 25 -16.24 7.82 10.09
CA GLY A 25 -17.33 8.13 9.16
C GLY A 25 -16.93 9.15 8.10
N ASN A 26 -16.11 10.13 8.47
CA ASN A 26 -15.62 11.16 7.57
C ASN A 26 -14.57 10.62 6.59
N VAL A 27 -13.70 9.71 7.04
CA VAL A 27 -12.71 9.06 6.18
C VAL A 27 -13.38 8.07 5.22
N LEU A 28 -14.32 7.24 5.71
CA LEU A 28 -15.11 6.34 4.85
C LEU A 28 -15.97 7.12 3.85
N GLY A 29 -16.56 8.24 4.28
CA GLY A 29 -17.31 9.14 3.41
C GLY A 29 -16.43 9.79 2.33
N PHE A 30 -15.21 10.21 2.69
CA PHE A 30 -14.24 10.77 1.75
C PHE A 30 -13.76 9.74 0.72
N ILE A 31 -13.43 8.52 1.16
CA ILE A 31 -13.04 7.42 0.28
C ILE A 31 -14.21 7.07 -0.66
N PHE A 32 -15.42 6.95 -0.13
CA PHE A 32 -16.63 6.64 -0.90
C PHE A 32 -16.94 7.73 -1.93
N ASN A 33 -16.86 9.01 -1.57
CA ASN A 33 -17.08 10.12 -2.50
C ASN A 33 -15.98 10.21 -3.57
N THR A 34 -14.72 9.96 -3.20
CA THR A 34 -13.59 9.98 -4.15
C THR A 34 -13.70 8.83 -5.16
N LEU A 35 -14.05 7.63 -4.70
CA LEU A 35 -14.37 6.49 -5.57
C LEU A 35 -15.56 6.79 -6.47
N LYS A 36 -16.64 7.35 -5.92
CA LYS A 36 -17.86 7.66 -6.68
C LYS A 36 -17.63 8.74 -7.74
N MET A 37 -16.87 9.79 -7.44
CA MET A 37 -16.48 10.83 -8.41
C MET A 37 -15.55 10.29 -9.49
N THR A 38 -14.61 9.40 -9.12
CA THR A 38 -13.70 8.74 -10.06
C THR A 38 -14.47 7.82 -11.01
N ILE A 39 -15.47 7.09 -10.49
CA ILE A 39 -16.35 6.19 -11.25
C ILE A 39 -17.32 6.97 -12.14
N SER A 40 -17.86 8.10 -11.69
CA SER A 40 -18.82 8.90 -12.46
C SER A 40 -18.20 9.73 -13.59
N SER A 41 -16.88 9.89 -13.61
CA SER A 41 -16.17 10.68 -14.62
C SER A 41 -15.84 9.90 -15.90
N PHE A 42 -16.14 8.59 -15.95
CA PHE A 42 -15.90 7.75 -17.13
C PHE A 42 -17.22 7.18 -17.69
N SER A 43 -17.51 7.53 -18.94
CA SER A 43 -18.62 6.96 -19.75
C SER A 43 -18.45 5.45 -19.96
N PRO A 44 -19.49 4.72 -20.42
CA PRO A 44 -19.92 3.44 -19.86
C PRO A 44 -18.86 2.33 -20.00
N TRP A 45 -18.50 1.81 -18.83
CA TRP A 45 -17.77 0.56 -18.66
C TRP A 45 -18.47 -0.58 -19.42
N PRO A 46 -17.74 -1.40 -20.22
CA PRO A 46 -18.28 -2.66 -20.69
C PRO A 46 -18.33 -3.64 -19.51
N SER A 47 -19.52 -3.76 -18.91
CA SER A 47 -20.02 -4.87 -18.10
C SER A 47 -18.99 -5.80 -17.43
N LEU A 48 -18.19 -5.27 -16.51
CA LEU A 48 -18.04 -5.94 -15.21
C LEU A 48 -19.11 -5.31 -14.31
N PRO A 49 -20.03 -6.09 -13.72
CA PRO A 49 -21.02 -5.51 -12.84
C PRO A 49 -20.26 -4.85 -11.69
N THR A 50 -20.47 -3.55 -11.49
CA THR A 50 -19.99 -2.82 -10.30
C THR A 50 -20.36 -3.55 -9.01
N GLU A 51 -21.45 -4.32 -9.06
CA GLU A 51 -21.88 -5.29 -8.05
C GLU A 51 -20.84 -6.38 -7.75
N SER A 52 -20.02 -6.83 -8.70
CA SER A 52 -19.04 -7.90 -8.46
C SER A 52 -17.79 -7.42 -7.72
N VAL A 53 -17.33 -6.19 -7.97
CA VAL A 53 -16.23 -5.57 -7.21
C VAL A 53 -16.70 -5.23 -5.80
N LEU A 54 -17.92 -4.70 -5.66
CA LEU A 54 -18.54 -4.43 -4.37
C LEU A 54 -18.86 -5.73 -3.59
N CYS A 55 -19.42 -6.75 -4.24
CA CYS A 55 -19.67 -8.07 -3.62
C CYS A 55 -18.38 -8.76 -3.21
N ALA A 56 -17.30 -8.63 -3.99
CA ALA A 56 -16.02 -9.22 -3.66
C ALA A 56 -15.30 -8.46 -2.53
N PHE A 57 -15.47 -7.13 -2.45
CA PHE A 57 -15.06 -6.31 -1.30
C PHE A 57 -15.85 -6.68 -0.03
N LEU A 58 -17.16 -6.87 -0.14
CA LEU A 58 -18.03 -7.32 0.95
C LEU A 58 -17.75 -8.79 1.34
N ALA A 59 -17.36 -9.65 0.39
CA ALA A 59 -16.96 -11.03 0.64
C ALA A 59 -15.60 -11.09 1.36
N ALA A 60 -14.65 -10.23 1.00
CA ALA A 60 -13.39 -10.07 1.73
C ALA A 60 -13.62 -9.54 3.16
N LEU A 61 -14.53 -8.59 3.34
CA LEU A 61 -14.98 -8.15 4.67
C LEU A 61 -15.64 -9.30 5.46
N CYS A 62 -16.40 -10.18 4.80
CA CYS A 62 -17.00 -11.36 5.42
C CYS A 62 -15.96 -12.44 5.77
N ALA A 63 -14.95 -12.67 4.93
CA ALA A 63 -13.84 -13.58 5.18
C ALA A 63 -12.92 -13.08 6.30
N ALA A 64 -12.86 -11.76 6.51
CA ALA A 64 -12.16 -11.14 7.63
C ALA A 64 -12.92 -11.25 8.97
N LYS A 65 -14.21 -11.61 8.99
CA LYS A 65 -15.01 -11.76 10.23
C LYS A 65 -14.46 -12.81 11.21
N PRO A 66 -14.08 -14.03 10.80
CA PRO A 66 -13.46 -14.99 11.72
C PRO A 66 -12.13 -14.47 12.30
N LEU A 67 -11.31 -13.79 11.49
CA LEU A 67 -10.06 -13.14 11.93
C LEU A 67 -10.33 -11.98 12.92
N TYR A 68 -11.35 -11.15 12.65
CA TYR A 68 -11.79 -10.06 13.52
C TYR A 68 -12.35 -10.56 14.85
N SER A 69 -13.19 -11.59 14.83
CA SER A 69 -13.79 -12.18 16.03
C SER A 69 -12.72 -12.80 16.95
N GLY A 70 -11.69 -13.42 16.36
CA GLY A 70 -10.52 -13.86 17.09
C GLY A 70 -9.72 -12.70 17.70
N ALA A 71 -9.61 -11.57 16.99
CA ALA A 71 -8.75 -10.45 17.41
C ALA A 71 -9.37 -9.70 18.59
N LEU A 72 -10.69 -9.51 18.54
CA LEU A 72 -11.46 -8.93 19.63
C LEU A 72 -11.51 -9.85 20.86
N ARG A 73 -11.63 -11.18 20.68
CA ARG A 73 -11.57 -12.13 21.82
C ARG A 73 -10.22 -12.09 22.53
N SER A 74 -9.12 -12.02 21.77
CA SER A 74 -7.77 -11.87 22.32
C SER A 74 -7.61 -10.53 23.07
N ARG A 75 -8.16 -9.43 22.53
CA ARG A 75 -8.18 -8.12 23.19
C ARG A 75 -8.95 -8.11 24.52
N SER A 76 -10.12 -8.74 24.58
CA SER A 76 -10.90 -8.85 25.82
C SER A 76 -10.24 -9.76 26.87
N ALA A 77 -9.49 -10.79 26.45
CA ALA A 77 -8.74 -11.66 27.35
C ALA A 77 -7.52 -10.93 27.96
N VAL A 78 -6.77 -10.18 27.15
CA VAL A 78 -5.60 -9.39 27.60
C VAL A 78 -6.01 -8.30 28.61
N THR A 79 -7.18 -7.67 28.47
CA THR A 79 -7.68 -6.71 29.46
C THR A 79 -8.23 -7.33 30.75
N LYS A 80 -8.47 -8.65 30.79
CA LYS A 80 -9.08 -9.33 31.94
C LYS A 80 -8.07 -10.10 32.79
N ASP A 81 -6.93 -10.50 32.22
CA ASP A 81 -5.95 -11.36 32.89
C ASP A 81 -4.69 -10.61 33.39
N THR A 82 -4.87 -9.40 33.95
CA THR A 82 -3.81 -8.75 34.76
C THR A 82 -3.76 -9.30 36.21
N SER A 83 -4.46 -10.39 36.51
CA SER A 83 -4.44 -11.00 37.85
C SER A 83 -4.51 -12.52 37.83
N SER A 84 -3.49 -13.20 37.27
CA SER A 84 -2.97 -14.48 37.82
C SER A 84 -1.88 -15.06 36.91
N SER A 85 -0.68 -15.17 37.46
CA SER A 85 0.47 -15.86 36.87
C SER A 85 0.31 -17.40 36.89
N SER A 86 0.59 -18.07 35.75
CA SER A 86 1.42 -19.30 35.63
C SER A 86 1.10 -20.20 34.40
N SER A 87 1.21 -19.68 33.18
CA SER A 87 1.22 -20.50 31.93
C SER A 87 1.89 -19.78 30.73
N SER A 88 2.93 -18.97 30.98
CA SER A 88 3.45 -17.96 30.04
C SER A 88 4.12 -18.46 28.75
N GLY A 89 4.41 -19.76 28.62
CA GLY A 89 5.13 -20.30 27.45
C GLY A 89 4.26 -20.56 26.21
N SER A 90 3.01 -21.00 26.38
CA SER A 90 2.12 -21.33 25.25
C SER A 90 1.40 -20.10 24.70
N THR A 91 1.00 -19.18 25.58
CA THR A 91 0.22 -17.98 25.22
C THR A 91 1.02 -16.98 24.37
N GLY A 92 2.30 -16.75 24.70
CA GLY A 92 3.16 -15.85 23.92
C GLY A 92 3.48 -16.37 22.52
N ASN A 93 3.60 -17.69 22.36
CA ASN A 93 3.87 -18.31 21.06
C ASN A 93 2.64 -18.28 20.14
N GLU A 94 1.44 -18.49 20.70
CA GLU A 94 0.18 -18.35 19.97
C GLU A 94 -0.08 -16.91 19.52
N GLU A 95 0.20 -15.93 20.38
CA GLU A 95 0.07 -14.51 20.04
C GLU A 95 1.02 -14.10 18.90
N PHE A 96 2.29 -14.51 18.99
CA PHE A 96 3.27 -14.28 17.93
C PHE A 96 2.84 -14.93 16.62
N HIS A 97 2.41 -16.19 16.64
CA HIS A 97 2.02 -16.89 15.42
C HIS A 97 0.83 -16.20 14.73
N ARG A 98 -0.14 -15.74 15.51
CA ARG A 98 -1.27 -14.96 15.00
C ARG A 98 -0.81 -13.64 14.39
N PHE A 99 0.07 -12.91 15.06
CA PHE A 99 0.65 -11.67 14.54
C PHE A 99 1.42 -11.91 13.23
N GLN A 100 2.27 -12.94 13.18
CA GLN A 100 3.02 -13.37 12.01
C GLN A 100 2.09 -13.68 10.83
N LEU A 101 1.00 -14.43 11.05
CA LEU A 101 0.02 -14.76 10.01
C LEU A 101 -0.71 -13.52 9.47
N VAL A 102 -1.05 -12.56 10.33
CA VAL A 102 -1.68 -11.30 9.91
C VAL A 102 -0.71 -10.48 9.05
N TYR A 103 0.54 -10.33 9.49
CA TYR A 103 1.57 -9.63 8.72
C TYR A 103 1.80 -10.31 7.36
N LEU A 104 2.06 -11.63 7.36
CA LEU A 104 2.29 -12.39 6.14
C LEU A 104 1.08 -12.33 5.20
N GLY A 105 -0.15 -12.47 5.71
CA GLY A 105 -1.35 -12.37 4.88
C GLY A 105 -1.49 -11.02 4.17
N VAL A 106 -1.21 -9.93 4.89
CA VAL A 106 -1.25 -8.58 4.31
C VAL A 106 -0.11 -8.36 3.31
N TYR A 107 1.12 -8.71 3.69
CA TYR A 107 2.30 -8.58 2.84
C TYR A 107 2.16 -9.40 1.55
N LEU A 108 1.70 -10.65 1.67
CA LEU A 108 1.51 -11.54 0.52
C LEU A 108 0.42 -11.03 -0.44
N LEU A 109 -0.66 -10.43 0.07
CA LEU A 109 -1.65 -9.76 -0.78
C LEU A 109 -1.06 -8.55 -1.51
N ALA A 110 -0.22 -7.78 -0.83
CA ALA A 110 0.43 -6.61 -1.42
C ALA A 110 1.39 -7.02 -2.56
N VAL A 111 2.32 -7.95 -2.31
CA VAL A 111 3.22 -8.44 -3.36
C VAL A 111 2.48 -9.20 -4.47
N LEU A 112 1.41 -9.94 -4.16
CA LEU A 112 0.57 -10.57 -5.17
C LEU A 112 -0.01 -9.52 -6.14
N ALA A 113 -0.53 -8.41 -5.60
CA ALA A 113 -1.04 -7.32 -6.44
C ALA A 113 0.03 -6.73 -7.36
N ASP A 114 1.27 -6.63 -6.88
CA ASP A 114 2.41 -6.18 -7.68
C ASP A 114 2.76 -7.15 -8.81
N TRP A 115 2.88 -8.43 -8.48
CA TRP A 115 3.21 -9.47 -9.46
C TRP A 115 2.14 -9.69 -10.53
N LEU A 116 0.87 -9.40 -10.24
CA LEU A 116 -0.23 -9.57 -11.20
C LEU A 116 -0.05 -8.73 -12.48
N GLN A 117 0.64 -7.60 -12.42
CA GLN A 117 0.81 -6.76 -13.61
C GLN A 117 1.97 -7.23 -14.48
N GLY A 118 3.05 -7.71 -13.84
CA GLY A 118 4.34 -8.01 -14.46
C GLY A 118 4.28 -8.71 -15.82
N PRO A 119 3.56 -9.84 -15.96
CA PRO A 119 3.53 -10.60 -17.21
C PRO A 119 2.89 -9.86 -18.39
N PHE A 120 2.03 -8.87 -18.15
CA PHE A 120 1.22 -8.24 -19.20
C PHE A 120 1.51 -6.75 -19.42
N VAL A 121 2.39 -6.10 -18.65
CA VAL A 121 2.63 -4.66 -18.85
C VAL A 121 3.20 -4.32 -20.23
N TYR A 122 4.16 -5.11 -20.71
CA TYR A 122 4.68 -4.94 -22.06
C TYR A 122 3.59 -5.20 -23.11
N ALA A 123 2.84 -6.30 -22.95
CA ALA A 123 1.76 -6.68 -23.86
C ALA A 123 0.64 -5.62 -23.91
N LEU A 124 0.32 -5.00 -22.78
CA LEU A 124 -0.66 -3.92 -22.69
C LEU A 124 -0.24 -2.74 -23.57
N TYR A 125 0.99 -2.27 -23.43
CA TYR A 125 1.47 -1.11 -24.21
C TYR A 125 1.58 -1.42 -25.69
N ARG A 126 2.03 -2.63 -26.05
CA ARG A 126 2.00 -3.09 -27.45
C ARG A 126 0.58 -3.13 -28.01
N SER A 127 -0.41 -3.56 -27.21
CA SER A 127 -1.81 -3.55 -27.62
C SER A 127 -2.39 -2.14 -27.83
N TYR A 128 -1.74 -1.12 -27.26
CA TYR A 128 -2.08 0.30 -27.48
C TYR A 128 -1.34 0.92 -28.66
N GLY A 129 -0.45 0.18 -29.32
CA GLY A 129 0.27 0.63 -30.52
C GLY A 129 1.60 1.33 -30.22
N TYR A 130 2.11 1.29 -28.99
CA TYR A 130 3.38 1.93 -28.65
C TYR A 130 4.59 1.24 -29.27
N SER A 131 5.58 2.04 -29.69
CA SER A 131 6.87 1.55 -30.16
C SER A 131 7.68 0.94 -29.01
N ILE A 132 8.78 0.25 -29.34
CA ILE A 132 9.65 -0.34 -28.31
C ILE A 132 10.35 0.77 -27.52
N GLU A 133 10.71 1.89 -28.16
CA GLU A 133 11.35 3.05 -27.55
C GLU A 133 10.43 3.74 -26.53
N ASP A 134 9.15 3.95 -26.88
CA ASP A 134 8.15 4.52 -25.98
C ASP A 134 7.92 3.64 -24.75
N ILE A 135 7.85 2.32 -24.97
CA ILE A 135 7.72 1.34 -23.89
C ILE A 135 8.95 1.38 -22.99
N GLY A 136 10.15 1.44 -23.56
CA GLY A 136 11.39 1.58 -22.81
C GLY A 136 11.35 2.81 -21.90
N SER A 137 10.90 3.96 -22.42
CA SER A 137 10.76 5.20 -21.65
C SER A 137 9.78 5.04 -20.47
N LEU A 138 8.65 4.36 -20.66
CA LEU A 138 7.69 4.07 -19.60
C LEU A 138 8.29 3.18 -18.49
N PHE A 139 9.07 2.16 -18.85
CA PHE A 139 9.76 1.30 -17.87
C PHE A 139 10.85 2.08 -17.11
N ILE A 140 11.65 2.90 -17.81
CA ILE A 140 12.68 3.73 -17.18
C ILE A 140 12.07 4.63 -16.12
N VAL A 141 10.95 5.32 -16.42
CA VAL A 141 10.29 6.17 -15.43
C VAL A 141 9.81 5.37 -14.22
N GLY A 142 9.23 4.18 -14.42
CA GLY A 142 8.80 3.33 -13.32
C GLY A 142 9.94 2.91 -12.39
N PHE A 143 11.05 2.43 -12.95
CA PHE A 143 12.21 2.01 -12.14
C PHE A 143 12.95 3.19 -11.52
N LEU A 144 13.15 4.28 -12.27
CA LEU A 144 13.82 5.48 -11.77
C LEU A 144 13.06 6.10 -10.60
N THR A 145 11.74 6.20 -10.71
CA THR A 145 10.91 6.75 -9.63
C THR A 145 10.94 5.85 -8.40
N SER A 146 10.90 4.51 -8.57
CA SER A 146 11.07 3.58 -7.45
C SER A 146 12.43 3.73 -6.75
N GLY A 147 13.52 3.86 -7.51
CA GLY A 147 14.87 4.07 -6.97
C GLY A 147 15.01 5.41 -6.24
N VAL A 148 14.49 6.49 -6.82
CA VAL A 148 14.52 7.83 -6.21
C VAL A 148 13.70 7.87 -4.95
N PHE A 149 12.44 7.44 -5.00
CA PHE A 149 11.53 7.50 -3.84
C PHE A 149 11.88 6.47 -2.76
N GLY A 150 12.47 5.33 -3.11
CA GLY A 150 12.97 4.33 -2.16
C GLY A 150 13.91 4.93 -1.11
N MET A 151 14.67 5.96 -1.47
CA MET A 151 15.57 6.65 -0.55
C MET A 151 14.85 7.57 0.47
N PHE A 152 13.68 8.13 0.11
CA PHE A 152 12.97 9.11 0.94
C PHE A 152 11.82 8.51 1.75
N VAL A 153 11.20 7.45 1.21
CA VAL A 153 9.93 6.94 1.72
C VAL A 153 10.05 6.37 3.13
N GLY A 154 11.17 5.74 3.50
CA GLY A 154 11.40 5.24 4.86
C GLY A 154 11.34 6.34 5.93
N GLY A 155 12.11 7.42 5.73
CA GLY A 155 12.12 8.56 6.67
C GLY A 155 10.80 9.33 6.69
N LEU A 156 10.09 9.40 5.56
CA LEU A 156 8.77 10.02 5.52
C LEU A 156 7.72 9.19 6.29
N ALA A 157 7.73 7.87 6.11
CA ALA A 157 6.82 6.94 6.77
C ALA A 157 6.98 6.97 8.30
N ASP A 158 8.20 7.16 8.79
CA ASP A 158 8.49 7.26 10.23
C ASP A 158 7.80 8.47 10.89
N SER A 159 7.63 9.57 10.14
CA SER A 159 6.98 10.80 10.64
C SER A 159 5.46 10.84 10.43
N PHE A 160 4.97 10.31 9.31
CA PHE A 160 3.54 10.34 8.97
C PHE A 160 2.75 9.15 9.55
N GLY A 161 3.44 8.07 9.92
CA GLY A 161 2.88 6.81 10.39
C GLY A 161 2.97 5.72 9.32
N ARG A 162 3.49 4.54 9.71
CA ARG A 162 3.79 3.46 8.76
C ARG A 162 2.52 2.76 8.26
N LYS A 163 1.44 2.67 9.07
CA LYS A 163 0.15 2.13 8.61
C LYS A 163 -0.43 3.00 7.50
N LYS A 164 -0.45 4.33 7.69
CA LYS A 164 -0.89 5.27 6.64
C LYS A 164 -0.05 5.15 5.39
N ALA A 165 1.27 5.02 5.51
CA ALA A 165 2.14 4.86 4.35
C ALA A 165 1.87 3.53 3.59
N CYS A 166 1.58 2.42 4.29
CA CYS A 166 1.11 1.19 3.64
C CYS A 166 -0.28 1.35 2.97
N LEU A 167 -1.18 2.17 3.52
CA LEU A 167 -2.44 2.51 2.85
C LEU A 167 -2.22 3.40 1.62
N MET A 168 -1.26 4.31 1.68
CA MET A 168 -0.85 5.12 0.53
C MET A 168 -0.31 4.25 -0.59
N TYR A 169 0.43 3.17 -0.28
CA TYR A 169 0.80 2.17 -1.27
C TYR A 169 -0.44 1.62 -2.00
N CYS A 170 -1.45 1.14 -1.25
CA CYS A 170 -2.67 0.58 -1.86
C CYS A 170 -3.39 1.60 -2.75
N ILE A 171 -3.50 2.85 -2.30
CA ILE A 171 -4.19 3.92 -3.03
C ILE A 171 -3.42 4.32 -4.30
N LEU A 172 -2.13 4.62 -4.17
CA LEU A 172 -1.30 5.06 -5.29
C LEU A 172 -1.21 3.97 -6.36
N TYR A 173 -1.10 2.71 -5.94
CA TYR A 173 -0.97 1.63 -6.89
C TYR A 173 -2.29 1.28 -7.57
N ALA A 174 -3.41 1.34 -6.84
CA ALA A 174 -4.73 1.18 -7.45
C ALA A 174 -5.00 2.32 -8.45
N LEU A 175 -4.57 3.55 -8.13
CA LEU A 175 -4.65 4.68 -9.05
C LEU A 175 -3.79 4.43 -10.30
N ALA A 176 -2.57 3.90 -10.17
CA ALA A 176 -1.76 3.50 -11.31
C ALA A 176 -2.49 2.48 -12.22
N CYS A 177 -3.11 1.45 -11.63
CA CYS A 177 -3.94 0.48 -12.37
C CYS A 177 -5.09 1.15 -13.15
N VAL A 178 -5.74 2.16 -12.57
CA VAL A 178 -6.79 2.92 -13.25
C VAL A 178 -6.21 3.71 -14.41
N LEU A 179 -5.08 4.39 -14.22
CA LEU A 179 -4.42 5.18 -15.28
C LEU A 179 -4.00 4.33 -16.48
N TYR A 180 -3.64 3.06 -16.27
CA TYR A 180 -3.31 2.13 -17.35
C TYR A 180 -4.46 1.78 -18.29
N HIS A 181 -5.70 2.14 -17.97
CA HIS A 181 -6.82 2.03 -18.92
C HIS A 181 -6.76 3.09 -20.03
N SER A 182 -6.04 4.19 -19.79
CA SER A 182 -5.88 5.25 -20.77
C SER A 182 -4.84 4.86 -21.82
N ARG A 183 -5.16 5.11 -23.09
CA ARG A 183 -4.20 4.94 -24.19
C ARG A 183 -3.26 6.14 -24.34
N HIS A 184 -3.41 7.20 -23.56
CA HIS A 184 -2.61 8.42 -23.71
C HIS A 184 -1.25 8.30 -23.01
N PHE A 185 -0.16 8.60 -23.73
CA PHE A 185 1.21 8.33 -23.28
C PHE A 185 1.53 8.96 -21.92
N TYR A 186 1.24 10.25 -21.76
CA TYR A 186 1.51 10.97 -20.50
C TYR A 186 0.69 10.46 -19.32
N VAL A 187 -0.49 9.85 -19.57
CA VAL A 187 -1.30 9.23 -18.52
C VAL A 187 -0.67 7.91 -18.08
N LEU A 188 -0.15 7.12 -19.03
CA LEU A 188 0.63 5.91 -18.73
C LEU A 188 1.94 6.25 -18.01
N LEU A 189 2.59 7.35 -18.39
CA LEU A 189 3.79 7.86 -17.76
C LEU A 189 3.54 8.23 -16.29
N LEU A 190 2.42 8.92 -16.02
CA LEU A 190 1.98 9.19 -14.65
C LEU A 190 1.65 7.89 -13.90
N GLY A 191 0.98 6.93 -14.55
CA GLY A 191 0.74 5.61 -13.99
C GLY A 191 2.03 4.89 -13.58
N ARG A 192 3.07 4.95 -14.42
CA ARG A 192 4.40 4.41 -14.14
C ARG A 192 5.09 5.13 -13.00
N PHE A 193 5.01 6.45 -12.96
CA PHE A 193 5.53 7.25 -11.85
C PHE A 193 4.89 6.85 -10.52
N LEU A 194 3.56 6.79 -10.45
CA LEU A 194 2.83 6.39 -9.25
C LEU A 194 3.10 4.94 -8.86
N GLY A 195 3.20 4.05 -9.86
CA GLY A 195 3.60 2.65 -9.70
C GLY A 195 4.96 2.55 -9.03
N GLY A 196 5.98 3.27 -9.53
CA GLY A 196 7.31 3.29 -8.94
C GLY A 196 7.33 3.78 -7.48
N VAL A 197 6.65 4.89 -7.19
CA VAL A 197 6.50 5.40 -5.81
C VAL A 197 5.84 4.35 -4.90
N SER A 198 4.83 3.64 -5.41
CA SER A 198 4.15 2.59 -4.65
C SER A 198 5.07 1.38 -4.41
N THR A 199 5.87 0.96 -5.39
CA THR A 199 6.85 -0.13 -5.22
C THR A 199 7.88 0.23 -4.15
N SER A 200 8.32 1.49 -4.07
CA SER A 200 9.18 1.97 -2.98
C SER A 200 8.52 1.78 -1.62
N LEU A 201 7.24 2.13 -1.48
CA LEU A 201 6.48 1.97 -0.24
C LEU A 201 6.33 0.50 0.16
N LEU A 202 6.06 -0.38 -0.82
CA LEU A 202 5.87 -1.82 -0.60
C LEU A 202 7.08 -2.47 0.06
N PHE A 203 8.27 -2.24 -0.48
CA PHE A 203 9.49 -2.92 -0.03
C PHE A 203 10.22 -2.21 1.12
N SER A 204 9.75 -1.05 1.57
CA SER A 204 10.33 -0.34 2.71
C SER A 204 9.41 -0.29 3.93
N VAL A 205 8.18 0.19 3.75
CA VAL A 205 7.31 0.54 4.89
C VAL A 205 6.68 -0.70 5.52
N PHE A 206 6.37 -1.74 4.74
CA PHE A 206 5.81 -2.98 5.29
C PHE A 206 6.78 -3.67 6.25
N GLU A 207 8.05 -3.78 5.84
CA GLU A 207 9.10 -4.33 6.69
C GLU A 207 9.31 -3.46 7.94
N ALA A 208 9.37 -2.14 7.77
CA ALA A 208 9.50 -1.21 8.88
C ALA A 208 8.35 -1.35 9.87
N TRP A 209 7.09 -1.43 9.41
CA TRP A 209 5.94 -1.62 10.28
C TRP A 209 6.06 -2.91 11.12
N MET A 210 6.51 -4.01 10.50
CA MET A 210 6.73 -5.28 11.18
C MET A 210 7.83 -5.19 12.24
N LEU A 211 8.98 -4.60 11.92
CA LEU A 211 10.09 -4.44 12.84
C LEU A 211 9.67 -3.71 14.13
N GLU A 212 8.95 -2.61 13.99
CA GLU A 212 8.53 -1.80 15.14
C GLU A 212 7.45 -2.49 15.98
N GLU A 213 6.43 -3.07 15.34
CA GLU A 213 5.35 -3.74 16.05
C GLU A 213 5.86 -5.01 16.76
N HIS A 214 6.83 -5.71 16.15
CA HIS A 214 7.52 -6.86 16.76
C HIS A 214 8.32 -6.46 17.99
N ALA A 215 9.07 -5.36 17.91
CA ALA A 215 9.83 -4.82 19.02
C ALA A 215 8.92 -4.30 20.15
N ALA A 216 7.85 -3.58 19.81
CA ALA A 216 6.87 -3.05 20.77
C ALA A 216 6.16 -4.15 21.56
N ARG A 217 5.97 -5.32 20.96
CA ARG A 217 5.36 -6.51 21.61
C ARG A 217 6.37 -7.37 22.36
N GLY A 218 7.66 -7.04 22.31
CA GLY A 218 8.71 -7.75 23.04
C GLY A 218 8.95 -9.19 22.56
N PHE A 219 8.68 -9.47 21.28
CA PHE A 219 8.93 -10.80 20.71
C PHE A 219 10.41 -11.07 20.47
N ASP A 220 10.80 -12.35 20.50
CA ASP A 220 12.20 -12.75 20.34
C ASP A 220 12.76 -12.42 18.93
N ALA A 221 14.02 -11.99 18.86
CA ALA A 221 14.66 -11.59 17.61
C ALA A 221 14.82 -12.75 16.60
N LYS A 222 14.94 -14.01 17.07
CA LYS A 222 15.03 -15.17 16.16
C LYS A 222 13.74 -15.37 15.36
N SER A 223 12.60 -15.08 15.97
CA SER A 223 11.28 -15.24 15.35
C SER A 223 10.99 -14.19 14.26
N LEU A 224 11.67 -13.04 14.32
CA LEU A 224 11.67 -12.04 13.25
C LEU A 224 12.33 -12.57 11.97
N ASN A 225 13.50 -13.18 12.08
CA ASN A 225 14.21 -13.75 10.93
C ASN A 225 13.40 -14.87 10.25
N ASP A 226 12.73 -15.71 11.03
CA ASP A 226 11.81 -16.72 10.51
C ASP A 226 10.62 -16.09 9.74
N THR A 227 10.10 -14.96 10.23
CA THR A 227 9.04 -14.20 9.54
C THR A 227 9.51 -13.69 8.19
N PHE A 228 10.71 -13.11 8.09
CA PHE A 228 11.24 -12.61 6.82
C PHE A 228 11.62 -13.73 5.85
N ALA A 229 12.10 -14.87 6.35
CA ALA A 229 12.31 -16.06 5.53
C ALA A 229 10.98 -16.55 4.91
N LYS A 230 9.91 -16.62 5.71
CA LYS A 230 8.55 -16.95 5.25
C LYS A 230 8.01 -15.91 4.25
N ALA A 231 8.24 -14.62 4.51
CA ALA A 231 7.83 -13.54 3.62
C ALA A 231 8.54 -13.64 2.26
N THR A 232 9.83 -13.95 2.24
CA THR A 232 10.62 -14.12 1.02
C THR A 232 10.14 -15.33 0.20
N LEU A 233 9.96 -16.48 0.86
CA LEU A 233 9.43 -17.68 0.21
C LEU A 233 8.01 -17.45 -0.34
N GLY A 234 7.17 -16.80 0.47
CA GLY A 234 5.81 -16.46 0.08
C GLY A 234 5.76 -15.46 -1.07
N ASN A 235 6.69 -14.50 -1.15
CA ASN A 235 6.81 -13.58 -2.29
C ASN A 235 7.07 -14.32 -3.61
N GLY A 236 8.02 -15.27 -3.62
CA GLY A 236 8.27 -16.12 -4.79
C GLY A 236 7.05 -16.97 -5.17
N THR A 237 6.34 -17.49 -4.17
CA THR A 237 5.10 -18.25 -4.37
C THR A 237 4.00 -17.36 -4.96
N ALA A 238 3.85 -16.12 -4.46
CA ALA A 238 2.89 -15.15 -4.95
C ALA A 238 3.19 -14.77 -6.42
N ALA A 239 4.45 -14.68 -6.82
CA ALA A 239 4.82 -14.42 -8.22
C ALA A 239 4.36 -15.52 -9.17
N ILE A 240 4.52 -16.80 -8.79
CA ILE A 240 4.05 -17.95 -9.58
C ILE A 240 2.52 -17.93 -9.70
N VAL A 241 1.83 -17.74 -8.57
CA VAL A 241 0.36 -17.66 -8.53
C VAL A 241 -0.14 -16.48 -9.36
N ALA A 242 0.51 -15.32 -9.25
CA ALA A 242 0.19 -14.14 -10.04
C ALA A 242 0.31 -14.41 -11.53
N GLY A 243 1.36 -15.10 -11.99
CA GLY A 243 1.52 -15.45 -13.40
C GLY A 243 0.32 -16.23 -13.96
N VAL A 244 -0.16 -17.23 -13.21
CA VAL A 244 -1.33 -18.03 -13.57
C VAL A 244 -2.61 -17.19 -13.55
N LEU A 245 -2.86 -16.44 -12.48
CA LEU A 245 -4.05 -15.59 -12.36
C LEU A 245 -4.10 -14.50 -13.43
N SER A 246 -2.95 -13.92 -13.76
CA SER A 246 -2.82 -12.90 -14.81
C SER A 246 -3.15 -13.48 -16.16
N HIS A 247 -2.69 -14.70 -16.46
CA HIS A 247 -3.03 -15.36 -17.72
C HIS A 247 -4.55 -15.51 -17.87
N PHE A 248 -5.24 -16.05 -16.85
CA PHE A 248 -6.70 -16.18 -16.89
C PHE A 248 -7.42 -14.84 -16.99
N ALA A 249 -6.98 -13.83 -16.23
CA ALA A 249 -7.54 -12.49 -16.32
C ALA A 249 -7.36 -11.89 -17.71
N ALA A 250 -6.21 -12.12 -18.35
CA ALA A 250 -5.90 -11.62 -19.67
C ALA A 250 -6.70 -12.32 -20.77
N VAL A 251 -6.92 -13.63 -20.66
CA VAL A 251 -7.80 -14.37 -21.60
C VAL A 251 -9.22 -13.82 -21.56
N LYS A 252 -9.72 -13.47 -20.36
CA LYS A 252 -11.11 -13.01 -20.18
C LYS A 252 -11.33 -11.55 -20.52
N TYR A 253 -10.40 -10.66 -20.14
CA TYR A 253 -10.58 -9.21 -20.21
C TYR A 253 -9.54 -8.51 -21.09
N GLY A 254 -8.69 -9.27 -21.79
CA GLY A 254 -7.56 -8.74 -22.55
C GLY A 254 -6.38 -8.32 -21.67
N PRO A 255 -5.32 -7.72 -22.24
CA PRO A 255 -4.10 -7.37 -21.50
C PRO A 255 -4.30 -6.44 -20.29
N ILE A 256 -5.45 -5.77 -20.19
CA ILE A 256 -5.82 -4.91 -19.05
C ILE A 256 -6.37 -5.71 -17.85
N GLY A 257 -6.87 -6.93 -18.06
CA GLY A 257 -7.47 -7.78 -17.03
C GLY A 257 -6.61 -7.98 -15.77
N PRO A 258 -5.31 -8.27 -15.88
CA PRO A 258 -4.43 -8.43 -14.71
C PRO A 258 -4.32 -7.16 -13.85
N PHE A 259 -4.39 -5.97 -14.46
CA PHE A 259 -4.37 -4.69 -13.76
C PHE A 259 -5.66 -4.44 -12.97
N GLN A 260 -6.80 -4.87 -13.52
CA GLN A 260 -8.08 -4.83 -12.81
C GLN A 260 -8.08 -5.78 -11.61
N LEU A 261 -7.53 -6.98 -11.78
CA LEU A 261 -7.37 -7.94 -10.70
C LEU A 261 -6.39 -7.44 -9.63
N SER A 262 -5.31 -6.77 -10.03
CA SER A 262 -4.37 -6.10 -9.14
C SER A 262 -5.06 -5.01 -8.31
N ALA A 263 -5.83 -4.11 -8.95
CA ALA A 263 -6.60 -3.08 -8.27
C ALA A 263 -7.60 -3.66 -7.25
N PHE A 264 -8.28 -4.74 -7.60
CA PHE A 264 -9.15 -5.46 -6.67
C PHE A 264 -8.37 -6.02 -5.46
N THR A 265 -7.24 -6.66 -5.72
CA THR A 265 -6.37 -7.24 -4.68
C THR A 265 -5.84 -6.17 -3.72
N LEU A 266 -5.50 -4.98 -4.24
CA LEU A 266 -5.09 -3.82 -3.44
C LEU A 266 -6.22 -3.29 -2.56
N GLY A 267 -7.46 -3.31 -3.05
CA GLY A 267 -8.63 -2.97 -2.23
C GLY A 267 -8.79 -3.92 -1.04
N VAL A 268 -8.63 -5.23 -1.25
CA VAL A 268 -8.64 -6.24 -0.19
C VAL A 268 -7.48 -6.04 0.79
N CYS A 269 -6.27 -5.81 0.27
CA CYS A 269 -5.09 -5.52 1.08
C CYS A 269 -5.30 -4.28 1.97
N GLY A 270 -5.80 -3.19 1.40
CA GLY A 270 -6.08 -1.94 2.13
C GLY A 270 -7.11 -2.15 3.25
N VAL A 271 -8.17 -2.92 3.00
CA VAL A 271 -9.14 -3.31 4.05
C VAL A 271 -8.46 -4.09 5.16
N MET A 272 -7.63 -5.08 4.82
CA MET A 272 -6.91 -5.86 5.82
C MET A 272 -5.99 -4.97 6.68
N ILE A 273 -5.27 -4.03 6.07
CA ILE A 273 -4.44 -3.05 6.81
C ILE A 273 -5.31 -2.20 7.74
N ILE A 274 -6.44 -1.68 7.26
CA ILE A 274 -7.33 -0.85 8.09
C ILE A 274 -7.80 -1.61 9.33
N LEU A 275 -8.21 -2.87 9.15
CA LEU A 275 -8.83 -3.69 10.19
C LEU A 275 -7.83 -4.30 11.17
N PHE A 276 -6.64 -4.70 10.70
CA PHE A 276 -5.73 -5.53 11.48
C PHE A 276 -4.43 -4.84 11.92
N TRP A 277 -4.04 -3.74 11.25
CA TRP A 277 -2.80 -3.05 11.60
C TRP A 277 -3.09 -1.87 12.52
N ASN A 278 -2.18 -1.61 13.46
CA ASN A 278 -2.17 -0.40 14.26
C ASN A 278 -1.23 0.63 13.64
N GLU A 279 -1.43 1.90 13.98
CA GLU A 279 -0.49 2.94 13.60
C GLU A 279 0.76 2.86 14.49
N ASN A 280 1.93 2.77 13.88
CA ASN A 280 3.22 2.87 14.55
C ASN A 280 4.12 3.89 13.83
N TYR A 281 5.08 4.43 14.57
CA TYR A 281 5.95 5.54 14.16
C TYR A 281 7.40 5.18 14.48
N GLY A 282 8.35 5.73 13.74
CA GLY A 282 9.77 5.49 14.00
C GLY A 282 10.28 6.35 15.16
N GLY A 283 10.68 5.72 16.28
CA GLY A 283 11.50 6.30 17.35
C GLY A 283 10.92 7.47 18.17
N SER A 284 10.83 7.31 19.49
CA SER A 284 10.56 8.43 20.42
C SER A 284 11.61 9.54 20.27
N PRO A 285 11.23 10.83 20.47
CA PRO A 285 12.14 11.96 20.29
C PRO A 285 13.20 11.95 21.38
N SER A 286 14.34 11.30 21.14
CA SER A 286 15.54 11.59 21.90
C SER A 286 15.94 13.02 21.58
N SER A 287 15.84 13.85 22.60
CA SER A 287 16.09 15.28 22.62
C SER A 287 17.49 15.61 22.09
N THR A 288 17.59 15.98 20.81
CA THR A 288 18.59 16.94 20.32
C THR A 288 17.97 17.74 19.17
N ALA A 289 17.71 19.00 19.45
CA ALA A 289 17.02 19.95 18.59
C ALA A 289 17.82 20.30 17.32
N SER A 290 17.10 20.90 16.36
CA SER A 290 17.55 21.93 15.39
C SER A 290 17.97 21.54 13.97
N SER A 291 17.36 20.50 13.37
CA SER A 291 17.33 20.42 11.91
C SER A 291 15.95 19.95 11.45
N SER A 292 15.40 20.57 10.40
CA SER A 292 14.10 20.13 9.85
C SER A 292 14.19 18.63 9.52
N PRO A 293 13.12 17.83 9.72
CA PRO A 293 13.13 16.39 9.44
C PRO A 293 13.70 16.07 8.03
N LEU A 294 13.41 16.95 7.07
CA LEU A 294 13.93 16.91 5.71
C LEU A 294 15.47 17.08 5.65
N SER A 295 16.05 18.02 6.39
CA SER A 295 17.51 18.26 6.39
C SER A 295 18.31 17.15 7.08
N GLY A 296 17.75 16.53 8.13
CA GLY A 296 18.33 15.34 8.76
C GLY A 296 18.31 14.13 7.83
N MET A 297 17.18 13.90 7.15
CA MET A 297 17.02 12.86 6.13
C MET A 297 18.00 13.07 4.96
N LEU A 298 18.10 14.29 4.42
CA LEU A 298 19.03 14.60 3.33
C LEU A 298 20.50 14.39 3.70
N ARG A 299 20.89 14.66 4.94
CA ARG A 299 22.26 14.36 5.42
C ARG A 299 22.49 12.86 5.55
N ALA A 300 21.57 12.12 6.16
CA ALA A 300 21.68 10.66 6.26
C ALA A 300 21.75 10.00 4.87
N MET A 301 20.99 10.51 3.90
CA MET A 301 21.05 10.10 2.50
C MET A 301 22.39 10.43 1.84
N ALA A 302 22.93 11.63 2.05
CA ALA A 302 24.24 12.00 1.50
C ALA A 302 25.34 11.08 2.04
N GLU A 303 25.28 10.71 3.32
CA GLU A 303 26.22 9.75 3.91
C GLU A 303 26.00 8.32 3.40
N ALA A 304 24.76 7.84 3.31
CA ALA A 304 24.45 6.53 2.73
C ALA A 304 24.90 6.42 1.26
N PHE A 305 24.70 7.48 0.47
CA PHE A 305 25.12 7.54 -0.93
C PHE A 305 26.65 7.57 -1.07
N LYS A 306 27.34 8.35 -0.23
CA LYS A 306 28.81 8.33 -0.16
C LYS A 306 29.33 6.93 0.21
N VAL A 307 28.72 6.27 1.19
CA VAL A 307 29.09 4.91 1.61
C VAL A 307 28.84 3.90 0.50
N ALA A 308 27.70 3.98 -0.19
CA ALA A 308 27.37 3.11 -1.32
C ALA A 308 28.37 3.28 -2.48
N LEU A 309 28.76 4.52 -2.81
CA LEU A 309 29.78 4.80 -3.83
C LEU A 309 31.19 4.41 -3.40
N ALA A 310 31.48 4.43 -2.09
CA ALA A 310 32.77 4.05 -1.54
C ALA A 310 32.96 2.51 -1.45
N GLN A 311 31.89 1.72 -1.60
CA GLN A 311 31.90 0.26 -1.49
C GLN A 311 31.73 -0.39 -2.87
N PRO A 312 32.81 -0.86 -3.53
CA PRO A 312 32.74 -1.50 -4.85
C PRO A 312 31.81 -2.72 -4.88
N SER A 313 31.74 -3.46 -3.77
CA SER A 313 30.89 -4.63 -3.57
C SER A 313 29.40 -4.33 -3.60
N VAL A 314 28.98 -3.15 -3.13
CA VAL A 314 27.57 -2.70 -3.17
C VAL A 314 27.18 -2.31 -4.59
N LEU A 315 28.06 -1.58 -5.30
CA LEU A 315 27.89 -1.24 -6.71
C LEU A 315 27.84 -2.48 -7.61
N LEU A 316 28.69 -3.49 -7.35
CA LEU A 316 28.70 -4.76 -8.08
C LEU A 316 27.46 -5.62 -7.80
N CYS A 317 26.93 -5.64 -6.57
CA CYS A 317 25.66 -6.33 -6.30
C CYS A 317 24.48 -5.65 -6.99
N GLY A 318 24.43 -4.32 -7.02
CA GLY A 318 23.35 -3.57 -7.68
C GLY A 318 23.38 -3.65 -9.22
N LEU A 319 24.54 -3.91 -9.83
CA LEU A 319 24.69 -4.10 -11.28
C LEU A 319 24.34 -5.53 -11.75
N VAL A 320 24.22 -6.48 -10.82
CA VAL A 320 24.01 -7.91 -11.11
C VAL A 320 22.56 -8.36 -10.81
N GLN A 321 21.76 -7.53 -10.13
CA GLN A 321 20.31 -7.74 -9.93
C GLN A 321 19.48 -7.12 -11.06
#